data_AF-A0A1D1V4V5-F1
#
_entry.id   AF-A0A1D1V4V5-F1
#
_cell.length_a   1.000
_cell.length_b   1.000
_cell.length_c   1.000
_cell.angle_alpha   90.00
_cell.angle_beta   90.00
_cell.angle_gamma   90.00
#
_symmetry.space_group_name_H-M   'P 1'
#
loop_
_entity.id
_entity.type
_entity.pdbx_description
1 polymer ?
#
loop_
_entity_poly.entity_id
_entity_poly.type
_entity_poly.pdbx_seq_one_letter_code
_entity_poly.pdbx_strand_id
1 'polypeptide(L)' 'MSSSVERARRKMHQFPVAFAKCTEHSVVYARCISSTEHPEKGQCQKEFAFFKNCFQKAMSESLSK' A
#
# COMPACT_ATOMS: atom_id res chain seq x y z
N MET A 1 -21.06 -1.67 -19.64
CA MET A 1 -20.62 -1.24 -18.29
C MET A 1 -20.21 0.22 -18.42
N SER A 2 -20.53 1.09 -17.45
CA SER A 2 -20.21 2.52 -17.56
C SER A 2 -18.69 2.74 -17.55
N SER A 3 -18.19 3.68 -18.35
CA SER A 3 -16.76 4.05 -18.45
C SER A 3 -16.08 4.31 -17.09
N SER A 4 -16.83 4.80 -16.11
CA SER A 4 -16.39 4.98 -14.72
C SER A 4 -16.06 3.66 -14.01
N VAL A 5 -16.81 2.59 -14.28
CA VAL A 5 -16.61 1.25 -13.70
C VAL A 5 -15.35 0.61 -14.26
N GLU A 6 -15.10 0.77 -15.57
CA GLU A 6 -13.89 0.24 -16.21
C GLU A 6 -12.63 0.96 -15.72
N ARG A 7 -12.69 2.28 -15.52
CA ARG A 7 -11.59 3.06 -14.90
C ARG A 7 -11.32 2.64 -13.46
N ALA A 8 -12.36 2.44 -12.66
CA ALA A 8 -12.22 1.96 -11.28
C ALA A 8 -11.61 0.56 -11.22
N ARG A 9 -12.03 -0.33 -12.13
CA ARG A 9 -11.49 -1.69 -12.25
C ARG A 9 -10.00 -1.67 -12.61
N ARG A 10 -9.60 -0.85 -13.60
CA ARG A 10 -8.18 -0.67 -13.95
C ARG A 10 -7.35 -0.17 -12.77
N LYS A 11 -7.85 0.80 -12.01
CA LYS A 11 -7.23 1.26 -10.76
C LYS A 11 -7.05 0.11 -9.76
N MET A 12 -8.09 -0.68 -9.54
CA MET A 12 -8.06 -1.84 -8.64
C MET A 12 -6.98 -2.87 -9.02
N HIS A 13 -6.77 -3.11 -10.32
CA HIS A 13 -5.71 -4.01 -10.79
C HIS A 13 -4.29 -3.50 -10.53
N GLN A 14 -4.09 -2.19 -10.33
CA GLN A 14 -2.77 -1.63 -10.00
C GLN A 14 -2.42 -1.76 -8.51
N PHE A 15 -3.40 -2.01 -7.62
CA PHE A 15 -3.15 -2.22 -6.18
C PHE A 15 -2.16 -3.36 -5.89
N PRO A 16 -2.35 -4.58 -6.40
CA PRO A 16 -1.41 -5.67 -6.15
C PRO A 16 -0.02 -5.38 -6.76
N VAL A 17 0.06 -4.68 -7.89
CA VAL A 17 1.33 -4.29 -8.53
C VAL A 17 2.09 -3.27 -7.66
N ALA A 18 1.39 -2.24 -7.16
CA ALA A 18 1.97 -1.26 -6.25
C ALA A 18 2.39 -1.89 -4.91
N PHE A 19 1.59 -2.84 -4.42
CA PHE A 19 1.91 -3.58 -3.19
C PHE A 19 3.16 -4.47 -3.37
N ALA A 20 3.28 -5.17 -4.50
CA ALA A 20 4.44 -6.00 -4.81
C ALA A 20 5.75 -5.19 -4.79
N LYS A 21 5.75 -3.98 -5.36
CA LYS A 21 6.92 -3.06 -5.33
C LYS A 21 7.33 -2.64 -3.91
N CYS A 22 6.37 -2.58 -2.98
CA CYS A 22 6.58 -2.09 -1.61
C CYS A 22 6.57 -3.21 -0.57
N THR A 23 6.77 -4.47 -0.99
CA THR A 23 6.67 -5.63 -0.10
C THR A 23 7.73 -5.62 1.00
N GLU A 24 8.93 -5.13 0.72
CA GLU A 24 9.98 -4.98 1.75
C GLU A 24 9.52 -4.06 2.89
N HIS A 25 8.92 -2.92 2.54
CA HIS A 25 8.42 -1.94 3.52
C HIS A 25 7.18 -2.46 4.26
N SER A 26 6.34 -3.26 3.58
CA SER A 26 5.17 -3.89 4.21
C SER A 26 5.56 -4.97 5.22
N VAL A 27 6.61 -5.74 4.95
CA VAL A 27 7.15 -6.75 5.88
C VAL A 27 7.70 -6.07 7.14
N VAL A 28 8.39 -4.95 7.02
CA VAL A 28 8.89 -4.20 8.19
C VAL A 28 7.73 -3.68 9.04
N TYR A 29 6.69 -3.11 8.42
CA TYR A 29 5.47 -2.69 9.12
C TYR A 29 4.74 -3.87 9.78
N ALA A 30 4.60 -4.99 9.07
CA ALA A 30 3.97 -6.20 9.58
C ALA A 30 4.73 -6.78 10.77
N ARG A 31 6.07 -6.80 10.75
CA ARG A 31 6.89 -7.23 11.89
C ARG A 31 6.65 -6.38 13.13
N CYS A 32 6.55 -5.06 12.97
CA CYS A 32 6.26 -4.18 14.09
C CYS A 32 4.87 -4.47 14.69
N ILE A 33 3.85 -4.65 13.84
CA ILE A 33 2.50 -5.01 14.30
C ILE A 33 2.49 -6.37 14.99
N SER A 34 3.11 -7.38 14.37
CA SER A 34 3.14 -8.76 14.90
C SER A 34 3.96 -8.90 16.18
N SER A 35 4.82 -7.93 16.49
CA SER A 35 5.55 -7.91 17.76
C SER A 35 4.67 -7.52 18.94
N THR A 36 3.49 -6.96 18.71
CA THR A 36 2.57 -6.51 19.77
C THR A 36 1.24 -7.24 19.63
N GLU A 37 0.77 -7.89 20.69
CA GLU A 37 -0.55 -8.54 20.69
C GLU A 37 -1.70 -7.52 20.56
N HIS A 38 -1.49 -6.30 21.08
CA HIS A 38 -2.43 -5.18 21.03
C HIS A 38 -1.74 -3.92 20.49
N PRO A 39 -1.53 -3.82 19.17
CA PRO A 39 -0.88 -2.66 18.57
C PRO A 39 -1.73 -1.39 18.77
N GLU A 40 -1.21 -0.42 19.51
CA GLU A 40 -1.86 0.88 19.66
C GLU A 40 -1.74 1.70 18.37
N LYS A 41 -2.74 2.56 18.10
CA LYS A 41 -2.74 3.43 16.93
C LYS A 41 -1.55 4.39 17.01
N GLY A 42 -0.55 4.15 16.16
CA GLY A 42 0.65 4.98 16.05
C GLY A 42 1.95 4.30 16.48
N GLN A 43 1.91 3.10 17.06
CA GLN A 43 3.12 2.38 17.49
C GLN A 43 4.11 2.17 16.33
N CYS A 44 3.61 1.75 15.17
CA CYS A 44 4.40 1.48 13.96
C CYS A 44 4.24 2.60 12.92
N GLN A 45 4.00 3.84 13.36
CA GLN A 45 3.68 4.95 12.44
C GLN A 45 4.83 5.27 11.49
N LYS A 46 6.08 5.11 11.92
CA LYS A 46 7.25 5.37 11.07
C LYS A 46 7.29 4.36 9.91
N GLU A 47 7.22 3.07 10.21
CA GLU A 47 7.19 1.98 9.22
C GLU A 47 5.98 2.12 8.29
N PHE A 48 4.82 2.47 8.85
CA PHE A 48 3.63 2.75 8.05
C PHE A 48 3.83 3.94 7.11
N ALA A 49 4.47 5.02 7.56
CA ALA A 49 4.72 6.19 6.73
C ALA A 49 5.65 5.85 5.55
N PHE A 50 6.67 5.02 5.78
CA PHE A 50 7.56 4.53 4.72
C PHE A 50 6.80 3.65 3.71
N PHE A 51 6.03 2.67 4.21
CA PHE A 51 5.19 1.81 3.35
C PHE A 51 4.18 2.63 2.56
N LYS A 52 3.47 3.57 3.21
CA LYS A 52 2.49 4.45 2.58
C LYS A 52 3.12 5.33 1.50
N ASN A 53 4.28 5.93 1.76
CA ASN A 53 4.99 6.73 0.78
C ASN A 53 5.39 5.92 -0.45
N CYS A 54 5.92 4.71 -0.25
CA CYS A 54 6.22 3.79 -1.34
C CYS A 54 4.96 3.44 -2.14
N PHE A 55 3.88 3.08 -1.45
CA PHE A 55 2.63 2.67 -2.08
C PHE A 55 1.98 3.81 -2.88
N GLN A 56 1.95 5.03 -2.33
CA GLN A 56 1.44 6.21 -3.03
C GLN A 56 2.27 6.54 -4.26
N LYS A 57 3.61 6.47 -4.19
CA LYS A 57 4.49 6.64 -5.36
C LYS A 57 4.23 5.57 -6.42
N ALA A 58 4.20 4.31 -6.03
CA ALA A 58 3.97 3.18 -6.93
C ALA A 58 2.59 3.25 -7.60
N MET A 59 1.58 3.73 -6.87
CA MET A 59 0.24 3.99 -7.40
C MET A 59 0.22 5.11 -8.43
N SER A 60 0.84 6.25 -8.12
CA SER A 60 0.94 7.38 -9.05
C SER A 60 1.67 6.98 -10.34
N GLU A 61 2.77 6.25 -10.22
CA GLU A 61 3.52 5.73 -11.37
C GLU A 61 2.70 4.75 -12.21
N SER A 62 1.90 3.90 -11.56
CA SER A 62 1.04 2.91 -12.22
C SER A 62 -0.25 3.51 -12.81
N LEU A 63 -0.61 4.74 -12.41
CA LEU A 63 -1.75 5.50 -12.94
C LEU A 63 -1.35 6.46 -14.08
N SER A 64 -0.07 6.81 -14.17
CA SER A 64 0.48 7.64 -15.25
C SER A 64 0.89 6.86 -16.50
N LYS A 65 0.77 5.52 -16.49
CA LYS A 65 0.88 4.64 -17.65
C LYS A 65 -0.50 4.27 -18.18
#